data_AF-C7MB16-F1
#
_entry.id   AF-C7MB16-F1
#
_cell.length_a   1.000
_cell.length_b   1.000
_cell.length_c   1.000
_cell.angle_alpha   90.00
_cell.angle_beta   90.00
_cell.angle_gamma   90.00
#
_symmetry.space_group_name_H-M   'P 1'
#
loop_
_entity.id
_entity.type
_entity.pdbx_description
1 polymer ?
#
loop_
_entity_poly.entity_id
_entity_poly.type
_entity_poly.pdbx_seq_one_letter_code
_entity_poly.pdbx_strand_id
1 'polypeptide(L)'
;MGILGSLLAACGMGGRSDVDAVAAALRDAVEALPEHLDGEVRFQDSANAGTFVSGVLVLAGQEREAVETSLLRVLRTVDLVYREQPRVRTAFVRIEAHPEGDRGLRVLATDVIPAGSAANITTDDLTAFFEE
;
A
#
# COMPACT_ATOMS: atom_id res chain seq x y z
N MET A 1 -38.46 -32.62 2.78
CA MET A 1 -37.70 -33.82 2.37
C MET A 1 -37.00 -33.48 1.06
N GLY A 2 -35.72 -33.17 0.95
CA GLY A 2 -34.62 -33.11 1.89
C GLY A 2 -33.32 -32.83 1.10
N ILE A 3 -32.38 -32.18 1.80
CA ILE A 3 -30.91 -32.28 1.73
C ILE A 3 -30.26 -31.82 0.40
N LEU A 4 -29.76 -30.58 0.30
CA LEU A 4 -28.41 -30.12 0.71
C LEU A 4 -27.26 -30.96 0.14
N GLY A 5 -26.34 -30.29 -0.55
CA GLY A 5 -24.97 -30.76 -0.66
C GLY A 5 -24.38 -30.62 -2.05
N SER A 6 -23.76 -29.47 -2.34
CA SER A 6 -22.48 -29.33 -3.08
C SER A 6 -22.12 -27.86 -3.35
N LEU A 7 -22.23 -26.96 -2.36
CA LEU A 7 -21.66 -25.60 -2.44
C LEU A 7 -20.54 -25.36 -1.42
N LEU A 8 -19.96 -26.43 -0.86
CA LEU A 8 -18.75 -26.36 -0.04
C LEU A 8 -17.49 -26.42 -0.92
N ALA A 9 -17.37 -25.47 -1.85
CA ALA A 9 -16.16 -25.27 -2.65
C ALA A 9 -15.74 -23.79 -2.61
N ALA A 10 -15.59 -23.22 -1.41
CA ALA A 10 -14.82 -22.00 -1.19
C ALA A 10 -14.50 -21.77 0.31
N CYS A 11 -14.38 -22.81 1.12
CA CYS A 11 -13.84 -22.67 2.47
C CYS A 11 -12.31 -22.84 2.39
N GLY A 12 -11.54 -21.74 2.46
CA GLY A 12 -10.12 -21.80 2.82
C GLY A 12 -9.08 -21.21 1.87
N MET A 13 -9.45 -20.40 0.87
CA MET A 13 -8.46 -19.64 0.08
C MET A 13 -8.70 -18.14 0.23
N GLY A 14 -8.19 -17.57 1.33
CA GLY A 14 -8.00 -16.13 1.45
C GLY A 14 -7.09 -15.68 0.32
N GLY A 15 -7.69 -15.13 -0.74
CA GLY A 15 -6.97 -14.75 -1.96
C GLY A 15 -5.84 -13.78 -1.63
N ARG A 16 -4.67 -13.97 -2.22
CA ARG A 16 -3.57 -13.02 -2.09
C ARG A 16 -3.93 -11.68 -2.74
N SER A 17 -3.22 -10.63 -2.35
CA SER A 17 -3.20 -9.37 -3.07
C SER A 17 -2.84 -9.63 -4.54
N ASP A 18 -3.50 -8.91 -5.44
CA ASP A 18 -3.08 -8.87 -6.84
C ASP A 18 -1.85 -7.96 -6.92
N VAL A 19 -0.67 -8.57 -6.97
CA VAL A 19 0.60 -7.86 -6.84
C VAL A 19 0.77 -6.82 -7.94
N ASP A 20 0.36 -7.14 -9.16
CA ASP A 20 0.51 -6.22 -10.30
C ASP A 20 -0.48 -5.06 -10.18
N ALA A 21 -1.72 -5.32 -9.75
CA ALA A 21 -2.70 -4.27 -9.52
C ALA A 21 -2.29 -3.34 -8.37
N VAL A 22 -1.78 -3.87 -7.26
CA VAL A 22 -1.30 -3.07 -6.12
C VAL A 22 -0.07 -2.25 -6.53
N ALA A 23 0.87 -2.83 -7.27
CA ALA A 23 2.04 -2.13 -7.76
C ALA A 23 1.65 -0.97 -8.68
N ALA A 24 0.74 -1.21 -9.64
CA ALA A 24 0.24 -0.17 -10.53
C ALA A 24 -0.48 0.95 -9.77
N ALA A 25 -1.40 0.61 -8.86
CA ALA A 25 -2.12 1.60 -8.07
C ALA A 25 -1.20 2.50 -7.24
N LEU A 26 -0.18 1.92 -6.60
CA LEU A 26 0.81 2.68 -5.84
C LEU A 26 1.66 3.58 -6.71
N ARG A 27 2.14 3.08 -7.86
CA ARG A 27 2.94 3.88 -8.79
C ARG A 27 2.12 5.04 -9.34
N ASP A 28 0.94 4.75 -9.89
CA ASP A 28 0.08 5.75 -10.53
C ASP A 28 -0.31 6.85 -9.53
N ALA A 29 -0.59 6.50 -8.27
CA ALA A 29 -0.91 7.48 -7.25
C ALA A 29 0.28 8.37 -6.83
N VAL A 30 1.51 7.83 -6.84
CA VAL A 30 2.71 8.60 -6.52
C VAL A 30 3.11 9.50 -7.68
N GLU A 31 3.06 9.00 -8.92
CA GLU A 31 3.33 9.79 -10.13
C GLU A 31 2.32 10.93 -10.35
N ALA A 32 1.10 10.79 -9.82
CA ALA A 32 0.11 11.86 -9.86
C ALA A 32 0.38 13.02 -8.87
N LEU A 33 1.33 12.86 -7.93
CA LEU A 33 1.65 13.91 -6.97
C LEU A 33 2.48 15.02 -7.62
N PRO A 34 2.15 16.30 -7.39
CA PRO A 34 2.96 17.40 -7.90
C PRO A 34 4.38 17.45 -7.31
N GLU A 35 4.59 16.80 -6.17
CA GLU A 35 5.91 16.65 -5.56
C GLU A 35 6.79 15.60 -6.25
N HIS A 36 6.22 14.68 -7.04
CA HIS A 36 6.98 13.66 -7.76
C HIS A 36 7.57 14.24 -9.06
N LEU A 37 8.86 14.00 -9.28
CA LEU A 37 9.57 14.42 -10.49
C LEU A 37 10.10 13.24 -11.30
N ASP A 38 10.64 12.21 -10.63
CA ASP A 38 11.18 11.00 -11.26
C ASP A 38 11.32 9.86 -10.22
N GLY A 39 11.64 8.65 -10.68
CA GLY A 39 11.77 7.44 -9.87
C GLY A 39 10.46 6.71 -9.68
N GLU A 40 10.52 5.51 -9.10
CA GLU A 40 9.38 4.60 -9.01
C GLU A 40 9.28 3.99 -7.60
N VAL A 41 8.04 3.83 -7.13
CA VAL A 41 7.70 2.99 -5.99
C VAL A 41 7.40 1.57 -6.47
N ARG A 42 8.01 0.59 -5.82
CA ARG A 42 7.90 -0.83 -6.10
C ARG A 42 7.18 -1.54 -4.97
N PHE A 43 6.31 -2.46 -5.35
CA PHE A 43 5.61 -3.36 -4.45
C PHE A 43 6.13 -4.78 -4.62
N GLN A 44 6.32 -5.49 -3.51
CA GLN A 44 6.67 -6.90 -3.51
C GLN A 44 5.87 -7.61 -2.42
N ASP A 45 5.19 -8.70 -2.79
CA ASP A 45 4.51 -9.58 -1.84
C ASP A 45 5.11 -10.99 -1.90
N SER A 46 5.83 -11.39 -0.84
CA SER A 46 6.48 -12.69 -0.75
C SER A 46 5.92 -13.50 0.42
N ALA A 47 5.63 -14.78 0.17
CA ALA A 47 5.20 -15.71 1.22
C ALA A 47 6.21 -15.83 2.36
N ASN A 48 7.51 -15.78 2.04
CA ASN A 48 8.60 -16.06 2.97
C ASN A 48 9.28 -14.79 3.48
N ALA A 49 9.37 -13.74 2.64
CA ALA A 49 10.06 -12.51 3.01
C ALA A 49 9.11 -11.46 3.62
N GLY A 50 7.79 -11.61 3.43
CA GLY A 50 6.80 -10.59 3.80
C GLY A 50 6.47 -9.66 2.64
N THR A 51 5.81 -8.55 2.97
CA THR A 51 5.30 -7.57 2.02
C THR A 51 6.09 -6.27 2.16
N PHE A 52 6.54 -5.71 1.04
CA PHE A 52 7.38 -4.52 1.02
C PHE A 52 6.90 -3.49 0.00
N VAL A 53 6.98 -2.23 0.39
CA VAL A 53 6.90 -1.07 -0.51
C VAL A 53 8.24 -0.36 -0.45
N SER A 54 8.91 -0.19 -1.59
CA SER A 54 10.25 0.41 -1.62
C SER A 54 10.43 1.32 -2.81
N GLY A 55 11.29 2.33 -2.71
CA GLY A 55 11.51 3.23 -3.84
C GLY A 55 12.66 4.19 -3.60
N VAL A 56 13.19 4.72 -4.69
CA VAL A 56 14.10 5.87 -4.69
C VAL A 56 13.48 6.90 -5.62
N LEU A 57 13.12 8.06 -5.08
CA LEU A 57 12.35 9.09 -5.78
C LEU A 57 13.15 10.38 -5.90
N VAL A 58 12.91 11.09 -7.00
CA VAL A 58 13.28 12.49 -7.16
C VAL A 58 12.05 13.31 -6.81
N LEU A 59 12.15 14.12 -5.76
CA LEU A 59 11.03 14.91 -5.25
C LEU A 59 11.30 16.41 -5.32
N ALA A 60 10.23 17.20 -5.40
CA ALA A 60 10.27 18.64 -5.30
C ALA A 60 10.87 19.10 -3.97
N GLY A 61 11.66 20.17 -4.02
CA GLY A 61 12.42 20.70 -2.90
C GLY A 61 13.87 20.99 -3.31
N GLN A 62 14.53 21.89 -2.60
CA GLN A 62 15.96 22.22 -2.83
C GLN A 62 16.81 21.94 -1.59
N GLU A 63 16.18 21.83 -0.43
CA GLU A 63 16.83 21.59 0.85
C GLU A 63 16.17 20.40 1.55
N ARG A 64 16.85 19.86 2.56
CA ARG A 64 16.43 18.65 3.29
C ARG A 64 15.01 18.73 3.81
N GLU A 65 14.63 19.82 4.46
CA GLU A 65 13.30 19.98 5.06
C GLU A 65 12.19 20.01 4.00
N ALA A 66 12.45 20.63 2.84
CA ALA A 66 11.50 20.65 1.73
C ALA A 66 11.31 19.23 1.13
N VAL A 67 12.40 18.49 0.94
CA VAL A 67 12.36 17.10 0.44
C VAL A 67 11.68 16.17 1.46
N GLU A 68 11.91 16.38 2.76
CA GLU A 68 11.21 15.67 3.83
C GLU A 68 9.70 15.92 3.79
N THR A 69 9.29 17.18 3.59
CA THR A 69 7.87 17.53 3.45
C THR A 69 7.23 16.85 2.24
N SER A 70 7.92 16.85 1.10
CA SER A 70 7.48 16.12 -0.11
C SER A 70 7.39 14.61 0.12
N LEU A 71 8.38 14.03 0.81
CA LEU A 71 8.40 12.61 1.13
C LEU A 71 7.24 12.23 2.07
N LEU A 72 6.89 13.07 3.04
CA LEU A 72 5.73 12.85 3.90
C LEU A 72 4.41 12.83 3.12
N ARG A 73 4.28 13.62 2.04
CA ARG A 73 3.13 13.56 1.14
C ARG A 73 3.07 12.23 0.41
N VAL A 74 4.20 11.78 -0.14
CA VAL A 74 4.31 10.46 -0.78
C VAL A 74 3.93 9.33 0.18
N LEU A 75 4.47 9.31 1.40
CA LEU A 75 4.18 8.26 2.39
C LEU A 75 2.71 8.21 2.76
N ARG A 76 2.07 9.38 2.93
CA ARG A 76 0.63 9.45 3.19
C ARG A 76 -0.19 8.87 2.04
N THR A 77 0.17 9.20 0.80
CA THR A 77 -0.50 8.66 -0.39
C THR A 77 -0.33 7.15 -0.48
N VAL A 78 0.89 6.64 -0.22
CA VAL A 78 1.17 5.20 -0.19
C VAL A 78 0.33 4.50 0.91
N ASP A 79 0.26 5.03 2.13
CA ASP A 79 -0.57 4.46 3.21
C ASP A 79 -2.04 4.34 2.81
N LEU A 80 -2.62 5.43 2.29
CA LEU A 80 -4.01 5.48 1.88
C LEU A 80 -4.30 4.48 0.76
N VAL A 81 -3.55 4.56 -0.34
CA VAL A 81 -3.77 3.71 -1.52
C VAL A 81 -3.55 2.25 -1.21
N TYR A 82 -2.52 1.93 -0.41
CA TYR A 82 -2.23 0.57 -0.02
C TYR A 82 -3.36 -0.04 0.81
N ARG A 83 -3.89 0.69 1.80
CA ARG A 83 -4.94 0.19 2.70
C ARG A 83 -6.29 0.00 2.01
N GLU A 84 -6.54 0.71 0.91
CA GLU A 84 -7.72 0.53 0.07
C GLU A 84 -7.64 -0.74 -0.80
N GLN A 85 -6.46 -1.34 -0.95
CA GLN A 85 -6.30 -2.53 -1.77
C GLN A 85 -6.92 -3.75 -1.09
N PRO A 86 -7.62 -4.60 -1.85
CA PRO A 86 -8.20 -5.81 -1.30
C PRO A 86 -7.11 -6.81 -0.91
N ARG A 87 -7.28 -7.43 0.27
CA ARG A 87 -6.50 -8.59 0.74
C ARG A 87 -5.00 -8.34 0.85
N VAL A 88 -4.59 -7.09 1.10
CA VAL A 88 -3.21 -6.75 1.41
C VAL A 88 -2.85 -7.12 2.85
N ARG A 89 -1.58 -7.43 3.08
CA ARG A 89 -1.02 -7.77 4.41
C ARG A 89 -0.34 -6.56 5.02
N THR A 90 0.19 -6.68 6.24
CA THR A 90 1.08 -5.66 6.78
C THR A 90 2.32 -5.53 5.88
N ALA A 91 2.63 -4.31 5.44
CA ALA A 91 3.77 -4.00 4.58
C ALA A 91 4.84 -3.19 5.32
N PHE A 92 6.09 -3.51 5.06
CA PHE A 92 7.23 -2.68 5.44
C PHE A 92 7.53 -1.67 4.33
N VAL A 93 7.58 -0.38 4.67
CA VAL A 93 7.85 0.70 3.74
C VAL A 93 9.29 1.17 3.90
N ARG A 94 10.00 1.34 2.79
CA ARG A 94 11.33 1.94 2.75
C ARG A 94 11.49 2.79 1.49
N ILE A 95 11.27 4.09 1.62
CA ILE A 95 11.36 5.03 0.49
C ILE A 95 12.46 6.04 0.77
N GLU A 96 13.37 6.18 -0.18
CA GLU A 96 14.39 7.21 -0.20
C GLU A 96 13.97 8.32 -1.18
N ALA A 97 14.25 9.56 -0.85
CA ALA A 97 14.05 10.70 -1.72
C ALA A 97 15.27 11.62 -1.75
N HIS A 98 15.46 12.28 -2.88
CA HIS A 98 16.44 13.34 -3.06
C HIS A 98 15.88 14.41 -4.01
N PRO A 99 16.37 15.66 -3.96
CA PRO A 99 15.96 16.68 -4.91
C PRO A 99 16.57 16.43 -6.29
N GLU A 100 16.01 17.08 -7.31
CA GLU A 100 16.61 17.07 -8.65
C GLU A 100 18.02 17.67 -8.63
N GLY A 101 18.97 17.03 -9.30
CA GLY A 101 20.34 17.53 -9.41
C GLY A 101 21.26 17.29 -8.20
N ASP A 102 20.75 16.92 -7.04
CA ASP A 102 21.56 16.62 -5.84
C ASP A 102 21.21 15.27 -5.20
N ARG A 103 21.91 14.21 -5.66
CA ARG A 103 21.80 12.86 -5.10
C ARG A 103 22.55 12.68 -3.77
N GLY A 104 23.32 13.68 -3.33
CA GLY A 104 24.02 13.65 -2.04
C GLY A 104 23.09 14.01 -0.89
N LEU A 105 22.11 14.87 -1.15
CA LEU A 105 21.04 15.18 -0.23
C LEU A 105 19.95 14.10 -0.27
N ARG A 106 20.13 13.06 0.56
CA ARG A 106 19.17 11.96 0.72
C ARG A 106 18.37 12.06 2.01
N VAL A 107 17.10 11.75 1.88
CA VAL A 107 16.14 11.59 2.98
C VAL A 107 15.59 10.18 2.88
N LEU A 108 15.69 9.41 3.95
CA LEU A 108 15.15 8.05 4.03
C LEU A 108 13.98 8.03 5.00
N ALA A 109 12.87 7.44 4.58
CA ALA A 109 11.76 7.10 5.44
C ALA A 109 11.54 5.60 5.49
N THR A 110 11.25 5.11 6.69
CA THR A 110 10.86 3.73 6.95
C THR A 110 9.60 3.72 7.79
N ASP A 111 8.65 2.87 7.43
CA ASP A 111 7.37 2.74 8.14
C ASP A 111 6.81 1.31 8.05
N VAL A 112 5.72 1.05 8.76
CA VAL A 112 4.96 -0.19 8.70
C VAL A 112 3.49 0.14 8.49
N ILE A 113 2.95 -0.21 7.32
CA ILE A 113 1.52 -0.06 7.04
C ILE A 113 0.82 -1.35 7.44
N PRO A 114 -0.12 -1.34 8.41
CA PRO A 114 -0.86 -2.55 8.77
C PRO A 114 -1.74 -3.00 7.60
N ALA A 115 -2.11 -4.29 7.59
CA ALA A 115 -3.06 -4.83 6.62
C ALA A 115 -4.31 -3.93 6.52
N GLY A 116 -4.79 -3.73 5.29
CA GLY A 116 -6.08 -3.10 5.04
C GLY A 116 -7.15 -3.89 5.77
N SER A 117 -8.04 -3.21 6.50
CA SER A 117 -9.18 -3.88 7.11
C SER A 117 -9.97 -4.54 5.99
N ALA A 118 -10.04 -5.87 5.97
CA ALA A 118 -10.87 -6.62 5.01
C ALA A 118 -12.38 -6.47 5.28
N ALA A 119 -12.79 -5.35 5.86
CA ALA A 119 -14.15 -4.95 6.08
C ALA A 119 -14.17 -3.43 6.16
N ASN A 120 -14.62 -2.77 5.09
CA ASN A 120 -15.65 -1.78 5.33
C ASN A 120 -16.80 -2.59 5.91
N ILE A 121 -16.91 -2.64 7.24
CA ILE A 121 -18.07 -3.24 7.90
C ILE A 121 -19.25 -2.46 7.33
N THR A 122 -19.99 -3.09 6.42
CA THR A 122 -21.22 -2.52 5.91
C THR A 122 -22.24 -2.57 7.03
N THR A 123 -23.29 -1.75 6.97
CA THR A 123 -24.39 -1.84 7.95
C THR A 123 -24.94 -3.27 8.03
N ASP A 124 -24.88 -4.04 6.94
CA ASP A 124 -25.29 -5.44 6.88
C ASP A 124 -24.38 -6.38 7.70
N ASP A 125 -23.08 -6.11 7.79
CA ASP A 125 -22.13 -6.89 8.59
C ASP A 125 -22.33 -6.66 10.11
N LEU A 126 -22.79 -5.47 10.52
CA LEU A 126 -23.14 -5.18 11.92
C LEU A 126 -24.43 -5.90 12.33
N THR A 127 -25.43 -5.95 11.46
CA THR A 127 -26.69 -6.65 11.75
C THR A 127 -26.45 -8.14 11.97
N ALA A 128 -25.58 -8.77 11.16
CA ALA A 128 -25.22 -10.18 11.31
C ALA A 128 -24.49 -10.49 12.64
N PHE A 129 -23.80 -9.53 13.25
CA PHE A 129 -23.07 -9.72 14.51
C PHE A 129 -23.96 -9.63 15.77
N PHE A 130 -25.13 -8.98 15.69
CA PHE A 130 -26.05 -8.80 16.83
C PHE A 130 -27.26 -9.76 16.82
N GLU A 131 -27.38 -10.61 15.79
CA GLU A 131 -28.41 -11.66 15.69
C GLU A 131 -27.92 -13.06 16.11
N GLU A 132 -26.66 -13.17 16.59
CA GLU A 132 -26.10 -14.35 17.28
C GLU A 132 -26.12 -14.15 18.81
#